data_AF-A0A7V3CGA0-F1
#
_entry.id   AF-A0A7V3CGA0-F1
#
_cell.length_a   1.000
_cell.length_b   1.000
_cell.length_c   1.000
_cell.angle_alpha   90.00
_cell.angle_beta   90.00
_cell.angle_gamma   90.00
#
_symmetry.space_group_name_H-M   'P 1'
#
loop_
_entity.id
_entity.type
_entity.pdbx_description
1 polymer ?
#
loop_
_entity_poly.entity_id
_entity_poly.type
_entity_poly.pdbx_seq_one_letter_code
_entity_poly.pdbx_strand_id
1 'polypeptide(L)'
;MATYERKDRFYHQAKARGLPSRAGFKIEEMIQKHRLVRAGDAVLDLGAAPGGWAVVLAKAVGPRGLVLAIDLEPLAKGAPNLRAFRGDIHGEAAAAWLGEQLAGRKVQAVCSDMSPKLTGIFFKD
;
A
#
# COMPACT_ATOMS: atom_id res chain seq x y z
N MET A 1 -23.66 -6.67 18.06
CA MET A 1 -22.84 -6.60 16.83
C MET A 1 -22.62 -5.14 16.51
N ALA A 2 -21.36 -4.69 16.39
CA ALA A 2 -21.10 -3.33 15.94
C ALA A 2 -21.56 -3.21 14.48
N THR A 3 -22.49 -2.30 14.20
CA THR A 3 -22.97 -2.06 12.83
C THR A 3 -21.81 -1.50 12.01
N TYR A 4 -21.45 -2.17 10.90
CA TYR A 4 -20.40 -1.68 10.01
C TYR A 4 -20.84 -0.38 9.35
N GLU A 5 -20.30 0.74 9.83
CA GLU A 5 -20.56 2.05 9.24
C GLU A 5 -19.49 2.37 8.18
N ARG A 6 -19.90 2.34 6.91
CA ARG A 6 -18.98 2.54 5.77
C ARG A 6 -18.25 3.89 5.78
N LYS A 7 -18.84 4.92 6.38
CA LYS A 7 -18.30 6.29 6.46
C LYS A 7 -18.03 6.70 7.91
N ASP A 8 -17.36 5.84 8.66
CA ASP A 8 -16.98 6.14 10.02
C ASP A 8 -16.02 7.35 10.15
N ARG A 9 -15.69 7.70 11.39
CA ARG A 9 -14.73 8.77 11.72
C ARG A 9 -13.42 8.66 10.93
N PHE A 10 -12.88 7.45 10.75
CA PHE A 10 -11.63 7.25 10.03
C PHE A 10 -11.78 7.51 8.53
N TYR A 11 -12.92 7.20 7.91
CA TYR A 11 -13.19 7.60 6.53
C TYR A 11 -13.09 9.13 6.37
N HIS A 12 -13.75 9.89 7.24
CA HIS A 12 -13.73 11.35 7.20
C HIS A 12 -12.34 11.93 7.46
N GLN A 13 -11.61 11.37 8.43
CA GLN A 13 -10.22 11.77 8.71
C GLN A 13 -9.28 11.48 7.53
N ALA A 14 -9.44 10.34 6.86
CA ALA A 14 -8.63 10.01 5.69
C ALA A 14 -8.85 11.03 4.56
N LYS A 15 -10.11 11.41 4.31
CA LYS A 15 -10.45 12.45 3.34
C LYS A 15 -9.86 13.81 3.73
N ALA A 16 -9.98 14.22 4.99
CA ALA A 16 -9.40 15.46 5.48
C ALA A 16 -7.87 15.51 5.34
N ARG A 17 -7.18 14.37 5.50
CA ARG A 17 -5.73 14.24 5.30
C ARG A 17 -5.32 13.98 3.84
N GLY A 18 -6.28 13.92 2.91
CA GLY A 18 -6.02 13.61 1.51
C GLY A 18 -5.43 12.23 1.26
N LEU A 19 -5.76 11.25 2.11
CA LEU A 19 -5.39 9.84 1.96
C LEU A 19 -6.39 9.11 1.04
N PRO A 20 -5.94 8.19 0.17
CA PRO A 20 -6.83 7.42 -0.71
C PRO A 20 -7.82 6.51 0.03
N SER A 21 -7.42 5.97 1.18
CA SER A 21 -8.26 5.14 2.04
C SER A 21 -7.91 5.30 3.51
N ARG A 22 -8.85 4.91 4.38
CA ARG A 22 -8.61 4.85 5.84
C ARG A 22 -7.59 3.79 6.25
N ALA A 23 -7.27 2.84 5.36
CA ALA A 23 -6.25 1.83 5.63
C ALA A 23 -4.87 2.45 5.88
N GLY A 24 -4.60 3.65 5.34
CA GLY A 24 -3.36 4.38 5.59
C GLY A 24 -3.07 4.60 7.09
N PHE A 25 -4.09 4.70 7.94
CA PHE A 25 -3.89 4.80 9.40
C PHE A 25 -3.28 3.53 10.00
N LYS A 26 -3.62 2.34 9.49
CA LYS A 26 -3.07 1.07 9.97
C LYS A 26 -1.54 1.06 9.80
N ILE A 27 -1.06 1.33 8.59
CA ILE A 27 0.38 1.31 8.31
C ILE A 27 1.10 2.48 8.99
N GLU A 28 0.46 3.66 9.08
CA GLU A 28 1.01 4.80 9.84
C GLU A 28 1.28 4.41 11.29
N GLU A 29 0.30 3.79 11.95
CA GLU A 29 0.42 3.31 13.33
C GLU A 29 1.48 2.20 13.47
N MET A 30 1.52 1.24 12.54
CA MET A 30 2.51 0.17 12.56
C MET A 30 3.95 0.68 12.36
N ILE A 31 4.16 1.64 11.45
CA ILE A 31 5.47 2.28 11.26
C ILE A 31 5.91 3.00 12.54
N GLN A 32 5.00 3.74 13.18
CA GLN A 32 5.30 4.47 14.41
C GLN A 32 5.66 3.53 15.57
N LYS A 33 4.92 2.43 15.73
CA LYS A 33 5.12 1.48 16.84
C LYS A 33 6.33 0.57 16.63
N HIS A 34 6.51 0.06 15.40
CA HIS A 34 7.47 -1.03 15.13
C HIS A 34 8.66 -0.61 14.28
N ARG A 35 8.70 0.64 13.81
CA ARG A 35 9.78 1.16 12.95
C ARG A 35 10.04 0.27 11.72
N LEU A 36 8.94 -0.18 11.09
CA LEU A 36 8.96 -1.14 9.98
C LEU A 36 9.80 -0.70 8.78
N VAL A 37 9.89 0.60 8.55
CA VAL A 37 10.63 1.19 7.42
C VAL A 37 11.41 2.41 7.90
N ARG A 38 12.50 2.72 7.20
CA ARG A 38 13.41 3.84 7.47
C ARG A 38 13.52 4.75 6.26
N ALA A 39 13.99 5.97 6.49
CA ALA A 39 14.28 6.90 5.42
C ALA A 39 15.35 6.32 4.46
N GLY A 40 15.05 6.28 3.16
CA GLY A 40 15.91 5.70 2.13
C GLY A 40 15.57 4.26 1.72
N ASP A 41 14.71 3.57 2.47
CA ASP A 41 14.33 2.19 2.17
C ASP A 41 13.58 2.07 0.83
N ALA A 42 13.78 0.93 0.17
CA ALA A 42 12.91 0.42 -0.87
C ALA A 42 11.88 -0.54 -0.26
N VAL A 43 10.60 -0.28 -0.52
CA VAL A 43 9.47 -1.02 0.05
C VAL A 43 8.55 -1.49 -1.07
N LEU A 44 8.06 -2.73 -0.96
CA LEU A 44 7.07 -3.30 -1.85
C LEU A 44 5.70 -3.38 -1.15
N ASP A 45 4.68 -2.77 -1.73
CA ASP A 45 3.28 -2.78 -1.26
C ASP A 45 2.43 -3.62 -2.22
N LEU A 46 1.89 -4.73 -1.73
CA LEU A 46 1.11 -5.71 -2.49
C LEU A 46 -0.38 -5.55 -2.18
N GLY A 47 -1.23 -5.50 -3.21
CA GLY A 47 -2.65 -5.20 -3.02
C GLY A 47 -2.85 -3.74 -2.66
N ALA A 48 -2.07 -2.88 -3.31
CA ALA A 48 -1.91 -1.50 -2.89
C ALA A 48 -3.14 -0.63 -3.19
N ALA A 49 -4.04 -1.01 -4.10
CA ALA A 49 -5.17 -0.16 -4.49
C ALA A 49 -6.16 0.01 -3.31
N PRO A 50 -6.67 1.23 -3.05
CA PRO A 50 -6.54 2.45 -3.86
C PRO A 50 -5.30 3.31 -3.56
N GLY A 51 -4.34 2.84 -2.77
CA GLY A 51 -3.05 3.50 -2.51
C GLY A 51 -2.88 4.04 -1.10
N GLY A 52 -3.71 3.60 -0.14
CA GLY A 52 -3.69 4.09 1.24
C GLY A 52 -2.36 3.86 1.93
N TRP A 53 -1.81 2.65 1.82
CA TRP A 53 -0.51 2.30 2.41
C TRP A 53 0.64 2.89 1.62
N ALA A 54 0.66 2.68 0.30
CA ALA A 54 1.65 3.24 -0.63
C ALA A 54 1.96 4.73 -0.40
N VAL A 55 0.94 5.59 -0.24
CA VAL A 55 1.14 7.04 -0.01
C VAL A 55 1.76 7.33 1.37
N VAL A 56 1.42 6.56 2.40
CA VAL A 56 2.00 6.71 3.75
C VAL A 56 3.45 6.20 3.75
N LEU A 57 3.70 5.04 3.14
CA LEU A 57 5.03 4.48 2.97
C LEU A 57 5.95 5.44 2.21
N ALA A 58 5.46 6.05 1.11
CA ALA A 58 6.22 7.00 0.32
C ALA A 58 6.68 8.22 1.14
N LYS A 59 5.84 8.69 2.06
CA LYS A 59 6.21 9.74 3.02
C LYS A 59 7.24 9.25 4.04
N ALA A 60 7.05 8.04 4.58
CA ALA A 60 7.91 7.47 5.62
C ALA A 60 9.33 7.18 5.15
N VAL A 61 9.50 6.61 3.95
CA VAL A 61 10.83 6.35 3.36
C VAL A 61 11.49 7.61 2.81
N GLY A 62 10.72 8.70 2.64
CA GLY A 62 11.22 10.00 2.22
C GLY A 62 11.76 10.04 0.78
N PRO A 63 12.29 11.19 0.34
CA PRO A 63 12.61 11.45 -1.07
C PRO A 63 13.73 10.57 -1.64
N ARG A 64 14.56 9.96 -0.79
CA ARG A 64 15.62 9.01 -1.22
C ARG A 64 15.16 7.54 -1.21
N GLY A 65 14.01 7.27 -0.60
CA GLY A 65 13.41 5.95 -0.60
C GLY A 65 12.63 5.69 -1.87
N LEU A 66 12.13 4.46 -2.00
CA LEU A 66 11.37 4.00 -3.15
C LEU A 66 10.21 3.14 -2.65
N VAL A 67 9.00 3.41 -3.14
CA VAL A 67 7.85 2.51 -2.92
C VAL A 67 7.43 1.95 -4.26
N LEU A 68 7.39 0.63 -4.34
CA LEU A 68 6.86 -0.13 -5.47
C LEU A 68 5.52 -0.70 -5.05
N ALA A 69 4.47 -0.41 -5.82
CA ALA A 69 3.12 -0.85 -5.52
C ALA A 69 2.61 -1.75 -6.64
N ILE A 70 2.05 -2.91 -6.29
CA ILE A 70 1.43 -3.84 -7.25
C ILE A 70 -0.01 -4.08 -6.86
N ASP A 71 -0.91 -3.92 -7.81
CA ASP A 71 -2.33 -4.24 -7.67
C ASP A 71 -2.96 -4.52 -9.04
N LEU A 72 -4.09 -5.23 -9.07
CA LEU A 72 -4.91 -5.42 -10.27
C LEU A 72 -5.62 -4.11 -10.69
N GLU A 73 -5.89 -3.24 -9.72
CA GLU A 73 -6.55 -1.95 -9.90
C GLU A 73 -5.56 -0.78 -9.79
N PRO A 74 -5.84 0.37 -10.43
CA PRO A 74 -4.96 1.53 -10.35
C PRO A 74 -4.96 2.15 -8.94
N LEU A 75 -3.82 2.72 -8.55
CA LEU A 75 -3.75 3.58 -7.38
C LEU A 75 -4.47 4.90 -7.67
N ALA A 76 -5.24 5.39 -6.70
CA ALA A 76 -5.98 6.64 -6.83
C ALA A 76 -5.10 7.90 -6.67
N LYS A 77 -3.89 7.75 -6.13
CA LYS A 77 -2.96 8.86 -5.88
C LYS A 77 -1.50 8.38 -5.97
N GLY A 78 -0.66 9.18 -6.63
CA GLY A 78 0.78 8.96 -6.74
C GLY A 78 1.61 9.77 -5.75
N ALA A 79 2.92 9.54 -5.76
CA ALA A 79 3.94 10.34 -5.09
C ALA A 79 5.26 10.31 -5.90
N PRO A 80 6.18 11.28 -5.75
CA PRO A 80 7.40 11.35 -6.57
C PRO A 80 8.27 10.09 -6.50
N ASN A 81 8.31 9.43 -5.34
CA ASN A 81 9.06 8.21 -5.05
C ASN A 81 8.19 6.95 -5.00
N LEU A 82 6.96 7.01 -5.52
CA LEU A 82 6.05 5.88 -5.65
C LEU A 82 5.95 5.48 -7.12
N ARG A 83 6.15 4.20 -7.40
CA ARG A 83 5.95 3.58 -8.71
C ARG A 83 4.92 2.48 -8.58
N ALA A 84 3.97 2.43 -9.50
CA ALA A 84 2.89 1.47 -9.47
C ALA A 84 2.87 0.62 -10.73
N PHE A 85 2.68 -0.68 -10.55
CA PHE A 85 2.40 -1.63 -11.61
C PHE A 85 0.97 -2.12 -11.46
N ARG A 86 0.19 -1.99 -12.54
CA ARG A 86 -1.16 -2.54 -12.61
C ARG A 86 -1.11 -3.90 -13.27
N GLY A 87 -1.30 -4.95 -12.48
CA GLY A 87 -1.31 -6.32 -12.98
C GLY A 87 -1.20 -7.35 -11.86
N ASP A 88 -1.19 -8.60 -12.28
CA ASP A 88 -1.08 -9.72 -11.36
C ASP A 88 0.36 -9.83 -10.81
N ILE A 89 0.48 -9.90 -9.49
CA ILE A 89 1.72 -10.17 -8.75
C ILE A 89 2.36 -11.50 -9.21
N HIS A 90 1.56 -12.49 -9.58
CA HIS A 90 2.04 -13.79 -10.03
C HIS A 90 2.51 -13.78 -11.49
N GLY A 91 2.29 -12.69 -12.23
CA GLY A 91 2.67 -12.58 -13.64
C GLY A 91 4.16 -12.27 -13.84
N GLU A 92 4.75 -12.86 -14.90
CA GLU A 92 6.15 -12.60 -15.29
C GLU A 92 6.42 -11.10 -15.54
N ALA A 93 5.42 -10.37 -16.06
CA ALA A 93 5.50 -8.93 -16.27
C ALA A 93 5.71 -8.14 -14.96
N ALA A 94 5.10 -8.57 -13.86
CA ALA A 94 5.31 -7.94 -12.56
C ALA A 94 6.72 -8.20 -12.04
N ALA A 95 7.24 -9.42 -12.22
CA ALA A 95 8.60 -9.77 -11.83
C ALA A 95 9.64 -8.99 -12.66
N ALA A 96 9.46 -8.90 -13.97
CA ALA A 96 10.33 -8.12 -14.86
C ALA A 96 10.32 -6.64 -14.48
N TRP A 97 9.13 -6.06 -14.29
CA TRP A 97 8.97 -4.67 -13.86
C TRP A 97 9.65 -4.41 -12.50
N LEU A 98 9.48 -5.31 -11.52
CA LEU A 98 10.16 -5.19 -10.22
C LEU A 98 11.68 -5.19 -10.37
N GLY A 99 12.21 -6.10 -11.20
CA GLY A 99 13.65 -6.18 -11.48
C GLY A 99 14.21 -4.87 -12.04
N GLU A 100 13.51 -4.29 -13.01
CA GLU A 100 13.86 -2.99 -13.60
C GLU A 100 13.80 -1.85 -12.58
N GLN A 101 12.71 -1.75 -11.81
CA GLN A 101 12.54 -0.67 -10.84
C GLN A 101 13.54 -0.73 -9.68
N LEU A 102 13.94 -1.94 -9.27
CA LEU A 102 14.91 -2.13 -8.21
C LEU A 102 16.34 -1.88 -8.69
N ALA A 103 16.66 -2.16 -9.95
CA ALA A 103 18.01 -1.96 -10.52
C ALA A 103 19.13 -2.54 -9.62
N GLY A 104 18.90 -3.76 -9.08
CA GLY A 104 19.82 -4.43 -8.17
C GLY A 104 19.74 -4.02 -6.69
N ARG A 105 18.92 -3.02 -6.34
CA ARG A 105 18.63 -2.65 -4.94
C ARG A 105 17.81 -3.77 -4.26
N LYS A 106 18.17 -4.09 -3.02
CA LYS A 106 17.35 -4.98 -2.18
C LYS A 106 16.12 -4.25 -1.66
N VAL A 107 15.00 -4.96 -1.56
CA VAL A 107 13.82 -4.50 -0.81
C VAL A 107 14.05 -4.70 0.69
N GLN A 108 13.73 -3.70 1.51
CA GLN A 108 13.87 -3.76 2.96
C GLN A 108 12.59 -4.26 3.65
N ALA A 109 11.43 -4.01 3.05
CA ALA A 109 10.14 -4.46 3.57
C ALA A 109 9.18 -4.82 2.44
N VAL A 110 8.39 -5.87 2.67
CA VAL A 110 7.23 -6.24 1.85
C VAL A 110 6.00 -6.12 2.74
N CYS A 111 4.98 -5.42 2.26
CA CYS A 111 3.72 -5.18 2.97
C CYS A 111 2.55 -5.65 2.11
N SER A 112 1.45 -6.08 2.75
CA SER A 112 0.21 -6.42 2.07
C SER A 112 -0.98 -6.15 2.98
N ASP A 113 -1.99 -5.45 2.45
CA ASP A 113 -3.36 -5.36 3.02
C ASP A 113 -4.37 -6.02 2.07
N MET A 114 -3.91 -7.00 1.26
CA MET A 114 -4.75 -7.76 0.35
C MET A 114 -5.88 -8.45 1.10
N SER A 115 -7.10 -8.25 0.61
CA SER A 115 -8.30 -8.92 1.09
C SER A 115 -9.23 -9.15 -0.09
N PRO A 116 -9.89 -10.33 -0.18
CA PRO A 116 -10.86 -10.57 -1.23
C PRO A 116 -12.06 -9.64 -1.09
N LYS A 117 -12.85 -9.52 -2.16
CA LYS A 117 -14.18 -8.91 -2.06
C LYS A 117 -15.07 -9.85 -1.25
N LEU A 118 -15.29 -9.49 0.02
CA LEU A 118 -16.09 -10.29 0.94
C LEU A 118 -17.52 -10.45 0.43
N THR A 119 -18.00 -11.69 0.41
CA THR A 119 -19.37 -12.07 0.06
C THR A 119 -20.31 -12.05 1.28
N GLY A 120 -19.74 -12.10 2.49
CA GLY A 120 -20.46 -12.26 3.74
C GLY A 120 -20.63 -13.73 4.15
N ILE A 121 -20.04 -14.67 3.41
CA ILE A 121 -20.06 -16.11 3.69
C ILE A 121 -18.67 -16.51 4.18
N PHE A 122 -18.51 -16.69 5.49
CA PHE A 122 -17.22 -16.93 6.14
C PHE A 122 -16.40 -18.09 5.54
N PHE A 123 -17.05 -19.14 5.02
CA PHE A 123 -16.33 -20.27 4.42
C PHE A 123 -15.75 -19.97 3.03
N LYS A 124 -16.25 -18.93 2.34
CA LYS A 124 -15.84 -18.54 0.98
C LYS A 124 -14.93 -17.32 0.95
N ASP A 125 -14.85 -16.58 2.05
CA ASP A 125 -14.15 -15.30 2.21
C ASP A 125 -12.84 -15.49 2.99
#